data_AF-A0AAD5R7G9-F1
#
_entry.id   AF-A0AAD5R7G9-F1
#
_cell.length_a   1.000
_cell.length_b   1.000
_cell.length_c   1.000
_cell.angle_alpha   90.00
_cell.angle_beta   90.00
_cell.angle_gamma   90.00
#
_symmetry.space_group_name_H-M   'P 1'
#
loop_
_entity.id
_entity.type
_entity.pdbx_description
1 polymer ?
#
loop_
_entity_poly.entity_id
_entity_poly.type
_entity_poly.pdbx_seq_one_letter_code
_entity_poly.pdbx_strand_id
1 'polypeptide(L)'
;MLWLGVHYAICVSFLASALSALFPSKLPTLRNAAWLGHFLLGTCLLFVPSYFLGITVQGEFSSLHSFLQSYSAPFHLALAYYLRSSSGFLQEKPFVFAQAFCALLSLLTRLLTAWNLTEKSTRGLLISHNFFLSAILCEGAWLVCECAKFCTIKKSHQDEVDQMCTKTTLWLEGKSSLYLENVFYLDAALSLLMAFTHFAFPNHILKLVISPTYTLDSHHVMWCRMFGCLSLIPALCSLSARHLPPHLQIDYLASRLLMQVLVFFWISMAAGCFQFTLRLLSLDW
;
A
#
# COMPACT_ATOMS: atom_id res chain seq x y z
N MET A 1 -1.47 -7.40 23.58
CA MET A 1 -0.98 -8.75 23.22
C MET A 1 -1.72 -9.32 22.00
N LEU A 2 -3.06 -9.40 21.99
CA LEU A 2 -3.84 -9.94 20.85
C LEU A 2 -3.51 -9.30 19.48
N TRP A 3 -3.43 -7.96 19.41
CA TRP A 3 -3.14 -7.24 18.17
C TRP A 3 -1.71 -7.39 17.65
N LEU A 4 -0.76 -7.74 18.53
CA LEU A 4 0.59 -8.10 18.11
C LEU A 4 0.55 -9.46 17.38
N GLY A 5 -0.32 -10.38 17.79
CA GLY A 5 -0.58 -11.63 17.07
C GLY A 5 -1.04 -11.41 15.61
N VAL A 6 -1.82 -10.35 15.36
CA VAL A 6 -2.22 -9.97 13.99
C VAL A 6 -1.01 -9.52 13.15
N HIS A 7 -0.08 -8.74 13.73
CA HIS A 7 1.16 -8.37 13.04
C HIS A 7 2.01 -9.61 12.72
N TYR A 8 2.09 -10.57 13.64
CA TYR A 8 2.76 -11.84 13.38
C TYR A 8 2.09 -12.63 12.25
N ALA A 9 0.76 -12.69 12.19
CA ALA A 9 0.05 -13.37 11.10
C ALA A 9 0.33 -12.72 9.72
N ILE A 10 0.37 -11.38 9.67
CA ILE A 10 0.76 -10.62 8.48
C ILE A 10 2.21 -10.96 8.08
N CYS A 11 3.15 -10.91 9.04
CA CYS A 11 4.55 -11.26 8.84
C CYS A 11 4.72 -12.67 8.26
N VAL A 12 4.09 -13.67 8.88
CA VAL A 12 4.15 -15.07 8.43
C VAL A 12 3.63 -15.21 7.00
N SER A 13 2.58 -14.49 6.63
CA SER A 13 2.04 -14.51 5.27
C SER A 13 3.07 -14.03 4.23
N PHE A 14 3.80 -12.95 4.52
CA PHE A 14 4.87 -12.45 3.66
C PHE A 14 6.07 -13.40 3.62
N LEU A 15 6.53 -13.88 4.77
CA LEU A 15 7.67 -14.79 4.85
C LEU A 15 7.37 -16.15 4.18
N ALA A 16 6.14 -16.66 4.26
CA ALA A 16 5.73 -17.86 3.56
C ALA A 16 5.83 -17.70 2.03
N SER A 17 5.43 -16.53 1.50
CA SER A 17 5.59 -16.21 0.07
C SER A 17 7.07 -16.07 -0.32
N ALA A 18 7.88 -15.45 0.54
CA ALA A 18 9.33 -15.34 0.35
C ALA A 18 10.01 -16.72 0.29
N LEU A 19 9.66 -17.62 1.21
CA LEU A 19 10.18 -18.99 1.26
C LEU A 19 9.79 -19.79 0.02
N SER A 20 8.56 -19.62 -0.47
CA SER A 20 8.13 -20.22 -1.73
C SER A 20 8.92 -19.69 -2.93
N ALA A 21 9.24 -18.39 -2.96
CA ALA A 21 10.07 -17.80 -4.00
C ALA A 21 11.51 -18.34 -4.01
N LEU A 22 12.07 -18.64 -2.83
CA LEU A 22 13.40 -19.25 -2.68
C LEU A 22 13.42 -20.75 -2.98
N PHE A 23 12.33 -21.46 -2.64
CA PHE A 23 12.20 -22.91 -2.80
C PHE A 23 10.93 -23.29 -3.59
N PRO A 24 10.82 -22.89 -4.87
CA PRO A 24 9.58 -23.00 -5.64
C PRO A 24 9.10 -24.44 -5.86
N SER A 25 10.01 -25.41 -5.92
CA SER A 25 9.67 -26.83 -6.06
C SER A 25 9.20 -27.49 -4.76
N LYS A 26 9.58 -26.95 -3.60
CA LYS A 26 9.26 -27.54 -2.30
C LYS A 26 7.98 -26.99 -1.70
N LEU A 27 7.69 -25.70 -1.92
CA LEU A 27 6.57 -24.99 -1.29
C LEU A 27 5.68 -24.25 -2.31
N PRO A 28 5.20 -24.90 -3.38
CA PRO A 28 4.46 -24.23 -4.46
C PRO A 28 3.14 -23.61 -3.98
N THR A 29 2.50 -24.22 -2.97
CA THR A 29 1.22 -23.75 -2.40
C THR A 29 1.34 -22.40 -1.68
N LEU A 30 2.53 -22.05 -1.20
CA LEU A 30 2.77 -20.81 -0.46
C LEU A 30 3.13 -19.62 -1.36
N ARG A 31 3.26 -19.83 -2.68
CA ARG A 31 3.72 -18.81 -3.65
C ARG A 31 2.93 -17.51 -3.53
N ASN A 32 1.63 -17.62 -3.32
CA ASN A 32 0.71 -16.48 -3.30
C ASN A 32 0.38 -16.00 -1.88
N ALA A 33 1.02 -16.50 -0.83
CA ALA A 33 0.69 -16.13 0.56
C ALA A 33 0.77 -14.62 0.84
N ALA A 34 1.53 -13.85 0.04
CA ALA A 34 1.61 -12.39 0.13
C ALA A 34 0.26 -11.68 -0.08
N TRP A 35 -0.67 -12.24 -0.88
CA TRP A 35 -2.00 -11.64 -1.05
C TRP A 35 -2.75 -11.61 0.30
N LEU A 36 -2.60 -12.66 1.11
CA LEU A 36 -3.22 -12.75 2.43
C LEU A 36 -2.61 -11.73 3.40
N GLY A 37 -1.29 -11.54 3.36
CA GLY A 37 -0.60 -10.53 4.16
C GLY A 37 -1.13 -9.11 3.87
N HIS A 38 -1.23 -8.75 2.59
CA HIS A 38 -1.81 -7.47 2.18
C HIS A 38 -3.31 -7.36 2.49
N PHE A 39 -4.07 -8.43 2.32
CA PHE A 39 -5.50 -8.44 2.64
C PHE A 39 -5.73 -8.17 4.13
N LEU A 40 -5.05 -8.95 5.00
CA LEU A 40 -5.14 -8.78 6.45
C LEU A 40 -4.71 -7.39 6.89
N LEU A 41 -3.59 -6.89 6.36
CA LEU A 41 -3.11 -5.54 6.64
C LEU A 41 -4.13 -4.48 6.23
N GLY A 42 -4.64 -4.55 5.00
CA GLY A 42 -5.66 -3.63 4.49
C GLY A 42 -6.95 -3.67 5.30
N THR A 43 -7.47 -4.85 5.62
CA THR A 43 -8.69 -5.02 6.43
C THR A 43 -8.50 -4.45 7.85
N CYS A 44 -7.35 -4.69 8.48
CA CYS A 44 -7.06 -4.16 9.81
C CYS A 44 -6.97 -2.63 9.81
N LEU A 45 -6.28 -2.06 8.82
CA LEU A 45 -6.20 -0.60 8.64
C LEU A 45 -7.58 0.02 8.35
N LEU A 46 -8.45 -0.67 7.62
CA LEU A 46 -9.76 -0.13 7.25
C LEU A 46 -10.76 -0.15 8.40
N PHE A 47 -10.89 -1.28 9.10
CA PHE A 47 -11.99 -1.50 10.05
C PHE A 47 -11.59 -1.32 11.52
N VAL A 48 -10.33 -1.56 11.87
CA VAL A 48 -9.85 -1.51 13.26
C VAL A 48 -8.51 -0.79 13.42
N PRO A 49 -8.27 0.37 12.75
CA PRO A 49 -6.98 1.05 12.80
C PRO A 49 -6.57 1.45 14.22
N SER A 50 -7.52 1.89 15.05
CA SER A 50 -7.27 2.29 16.44
C SER A 50 -6.68 1.16 17.29
N TYR A 51 -7.09 -0.08 17.03
CA TYR A 51 -6.58 -1.22 17.77
C TYR A 51 -5.32 -1.79 17.15
N PHE A 52 -5.31 -1.88 15.82
CA PHE A 52 -4.19 -2.42 15.07
C PHE A 52 -2.94 -1.57 15.27
N LEU A 53 -3.01 -0.25 15.11
CA LEU A 53 -1.86 0.63 15.25
C LEU A 53 -1.79 1.36 16.59
N GLY A 54 -2.87 1.38 17.38
CA GLY A 54 -2.84 1.96 18.73
C GLY A 54 -1.82 1.28 19.65
N ILE A 55 -1.49 -0.01 19.43
CA ILE A 55 -0.42 -0.68 20.19
C ILE A 55 0.98 -0.12 19.91
N THR A 56 1.15 0.69 18.87
CA THR A 56 2.43 1.26 18.46
C THR A 56 2.73 2.60 19.11
N VAL A 57 1.75 3.21 19.77
CA VAL A 57 1.88 4.52 20.41
C VAL A 57 1.50 4.48 21.89
N GLN A 58 1.95 5.47 22.65
CA GLN A 58 1.55 5.72 24.03
C GLN A 58 0.76 7.03 24.08
N GLY A 59 -0.42 6.98 24.68
CA GLY A 59 -1.33 8.13 24.80
C GLY A 59 -2.69 7.90 24.12
N GLU A 60 -3.49 8.95 24.05
CA GLU A 60 -4.85 8.87 23.53
C GLU A 60 -4.87 8.85 22.00
N PHE A 61 -5.20 7.68 21.44
CA PHE A 61 -5.31 7.49 20.01
C PHE A 61 -6.62 8.09 19.48
N SER A 62 -6.54 9.32 18.95
CA SER A 62 -7.72 10.03 18.48
C SER A 62 -8.31 9.44 17.18
N SER A 63 -9.59 9.74 16.93
CA SER A 63 -10.29 9.37 15.70
C SER A 63 -9.59 9.86 14.42
N LEU A 64 -8.86 10.98 14.52
CA LEU A 64 -8.10 11.53 13.40
C LEU A 64 -6.89 10.65 13.04
N HIS A 65 -6.20 10.07 14.03
CA HIS A 65 -5.12 9.12 13.77
C HIS A 65 -5.65 7.86 13.08
N SER A 66 -6.78 7.33 13.58
CA SER A 66 -7.48 6.19 12.99
C SER A 66 -7.86 6.45 11.53
N PHE A 67 -8.39 7.65 11.27
CA PHE A 67 -8.80 8.07 9.95
C PHE A 67 -7.64 8.18 8.97
N LEU A 68 -6.52 8.81 9.35
CA LEU A 68 -5.35 8.92 8.46
C LEU A 68 -4.72 7.56 8.16
N GLN A 69 -4.77 6.62 9.09
CA GLN A 69 -4.25 5.27 8.88
C GLN A 69 -5.11 4.47 7.91
N SER A 70 -6.43 4.56 8.02
CA SER A 70 -7.33 3.81 7.15
C SER A 70 -7.24 4.22 5.69
N TYR A 71 -6.74 5.43 5.38
CA TYR A 71 -6.40 5.82 4.00
C TYR A 71 -5.29 5.00 3.35
N SER A 72 -4.49 4.29 4.15
CA SER A 72 -3.47 3.38 3.64
C SER A 72 -4.08 2.03 3.23
N ALA A 73 -5.27 1.68 3.73
CA ALA A 73 -5.92 0.39 3.48
C ALA A 73 -6.23 0.11 2.01
N PRO A 74 -6.77 1.06 1.21
CA PRO A 74 -7.11 0.84 -0.19
C PRO A 74 -5.95 0.31 -1.03
N PHE A 75 -4.72 0.79 -0.78
CA PHE A 75 -3.53 0.34 -1.51
C PHE A 75 -3.23 -1.14 -1.26
N HIS A 76 -3.31 -1.57 0.01
CA HIS A 76 -3.08 -2.97 0.37
C HIS A 76 -4.21 -3.88 -0.10
N LEU A 77 -5.48 -3.45 -0.02
CA LEU A 77 -6.61 -4.24 -0.52
C LEU A 77 -6.58 -4.39 -2.04
N ALA A 78 -6.25 -3.32 -2.78
CA ALA A 78 -6.07 -3.37 -4.21
C ALA A 78 -4.91 -4.29 -4.62
N LEU A 79 -3.78 -4.18 -3.92
CA LEU A 79 -2.64 -5.06 -4.18
C LEU A 79 -2.99 -6.51 -3.87
N ALA A 80 -3.67 -6.80 -2.75
CA ALA A 80 -4.13 -8.14 -2.42
C ALA A 80 -5.05 -8.73 -3.50
N TYR A 81 -5.98 -7.93 -4.03
CA TYR A 81 -6.82 -8.32 -5.15
C TYR A 81 -5.97 -8.70 -6.37
N TYR A 82 -5.04 -7.83 -6.78
CA TYR A 82 -4.18 -8.08 -7.94
C TYR A 82 -3.29 -9.32 -7.77
N LEU A 83 -2.68 -9.50 -6.60
CA LEU A 83 -1.85 -10.67 -6.29
C LEU A 83 -2.65 -11.97 -6.32
N ARG A 84 -3.94 -11.90 -5.97
CA ARG A 84 -4.85 -13.05 -6.02
C ARG A 84 -5.35 -13.33 -7.43
N SER A 85 -5.72 -12.33 -8.22
CA SER A 85 -6.19 -12.53 -9.60
C SER A 85 -5.07 -13.01 -10.52
N SER A 86 -3.86 -12.49 -10.32
CA SER A 86 -2.65 -12.93 -11.03
C SER A 86 -2.08 -14.27 -10.56
N SER A 87 -2.75 -14.97 -9.64
CA SER A 87 -2.27 -16.24 -9.07
C SER A 87 -2.08 -17.29 -10.17
N GLY A 88 -0.82 -17.71 -10.38
CA GLY A 88 -0.46 -18.68 -11.43
C GLY A 88 0.46 -18.08 -12.49
N PHE A 89 0.50 -16.76 -12.63
CA PHE A 89 1.41 -16.08 -13.55
C PHE A 89 2.69 -15.62 -12.84
N LEU A 90 3.79 -15.54 -13.60
CA LEU A 90 5.03 -14.96 -13.09
C LEU A 90 4.88 -13.44 -13.10
N GLN A 91 5.15 -12.79 -11.97
CA GLN A 91 5.19 -11.33 -11.93
C GLN A 91 6.42 -10.82 -12.66
N GLU A 92 6.23 -9.71 -13.38
CA GLU A 92 7.32 -9.01 -14.05
C GLU A 92 8.27 -8.37 -13.03
N LYS A 93 9.59 -8.48 -13.27
CA LYS A 93 10.61 -7.92 -12.36
C LYS A 93 10.39 -6.44 -12.03
N PRO A 94 10.07 -5.55 -12.98
CA PRO A 94 9.79 -4.14 -12.66
C PRO A 94 8.60 -3.94 -11.71
N PHE A 95 7.60 -4.81 -11.80
CA PHE A 95 6.41 -4.77 -10.95
C PHE A 95 6.73 -5.21 -9.51
N VAL A 96 7.58 -6.23 -9.35
CA VAL A 96 8.09 -6.66 -8.03
C VAL A 96 9.04 -5.61 -7.44
N PHE A 97 9.89 -5.01 -8.27
CA PHE A 97 10.75 -3.91 -7.86
C PHE A 97 9.94 -2.72 -7.31
N ALA A 98 8.87 -2.32 -7.98
CA ALA A 98 7.99 -1.25 -7.53
C ALA A 98 7.41 -1.52 -6.13
N GLN A 99 6.97 -2.76 -5.88
CA GLN A 99 6.49 -3.17 -4.56
C GLN A 99 7.60 -3.14 -3.50
N ALA A 100 8.78 -3.69 -3.80
CA ALA A 100 9.93 -3.67 -2.90
C ALA A 100 10.38 -2.24 -2.56
N PHE A 101 10.45 -1.36 -3.57
CA PHE A 101 10.81 0.04 -3.39
C PHE A 101 9.80 0.79 -2.51
N CYS A 102 8.51 0.56 -2.72
CA CYS A 102 7.49 1.14 -1.86
C CYS A 102 7.57 0.61 -0.41
N ALA A 103 7.75 -0.70 -0.23
CA ALA A 103 7.90 -1.32 1.09
C ALA A 103 9.10 -0.71 1.84
N LEU A 104 10.23 -0.52 1.13
CA LEU A 104 11.43 0.12 1.67
C LEU A 104 11.14 1.56 2.12
N LEU A 105 10.53 2.39 1.25
CA LEU A 105 10.23 3.78 1.60
C LEU A 105 9.20 3.89 2.74
N SER A 106 8.22 2.98 2.78
CA SER A 106 7.24 2.89 3.87
C SER A 106 7.94 2.57 5.19
N LEU A 107 8.83 1.57 5.20
CA LEU A 107 9.63 1.21 6.37
C LEU A 107 10.53 2.37 6.82
N LEU A 108 11.27 2.97 5.89
CA LEU A 108 12.14 4.13 6.18
C LEU A 108 11.34 5.29 6.75
N THR A 109 10.15 5.58 6.22
CA THR A 109 9.28 6.64 6.74
C THR A 109 8.88 6.40 8.18
N ARG A 110 8.54 5.15 8.56
CA ARG A 110 8.23 4.81 9.97
C ARG A 110 9.45 4.90 10.86
N LEU A 111 10.60 4.38 10.42
CA LEU A 111 11.84 4.39 11.21
C LEU A 111 12.38 5.81 11.42
N LEU A 112 12.38 6.64 10.38
CA LEU A 112 12.77 8.05 10.47
C LEU A 112 11.80 8.85 11.34
N THR A 113 10.51 8.53 11.33
CA THR A 113 9.55 9.16 12.24
C THR A 113 9.83 8.75 13.68
N ALA A 114 10.06 7.46 13.95
CA ALA A 114 10.43 6.99 15.28
C ALA A 114 11.71 7.66 15.81
N TRP A 115 12.72 7.81 14.95
CA TRP A 115 13.94 8.54 15.26
C TRP A 115 13.65 10.02 15.61
N ASN A 116 12.87 10.72 14.79
CA ASN A 116 12.53 12.12 15.07
C ASN A 116 11.69 12.29 16.35
N LEU A 117 10.75 11.38 16.61
CA LEU A 117 9.92 11.40 17.81
C LEU A 117 10.72 11.13 19.09
N THR A 118 11.78 10.32 19.01
CA THR A 118 12.65 10.00 20.15
C THR A 118 13.67 11.09 20.42
N GLU A 119 14.24 11.72 19.40
CA GLU A 119 15.27 12.75 19.60
C GLU A 119 14.73 14.15 19.89
N LYS A 120 13.66 14.58 19.23
CA LYS A 120 13.33 16.02 19.16
C LYS A 120 12.26 16.50 20.13
N SER A 121 11.82 15.69 21.09
CA SER A 121 10.73 16.03 22.03
C SER A 121 9.57 16.74 21.31
N THR A 122 9.15 16.20 20.16
CA THR A 122 8.13 16.86 19.34
C THR A 122 6.75 16.65 19.95
N ARG A 123 5.84 17.61 19.68
CA ARG A 123 4.43 17.46 20.03
C ARG A 123 3.86 16.22 19.33
N GLY A 124 3.27 15.32 20.10
CA GLY A 124 2.57 14.14 19.60
C GLY A 124 2.61 12.95 20.55
N LEU A 125 1.98 11.86 20.13
CA LEU A 125 2.00 10.61 20.87
C LEU A 125 3.44 10.08 21.01
N LEU A 126 3.77 9.50 22.15
CA LEU A 126 5.06 8.84 22.35
C LEU A 126 5.06 7.50 21.61
N ILE A 127 6.21 7.03 21.13
CA ILE A 127 6.30 5.69 20.55
C ILE A 127 6.27 4.63 21.66
N SER A 128 5.52 3.56 21.44
CA SER A 128 5.54 2.40 22.35
C SER A 128 6.75 1.50 22.08
N HIS A 129 7.04 0.60 23.02
CA HIS A 129 8.02 -0.47 22.82
C HIS A 129 7.70 -1.40 21.63
N ASN A 130 6.42 -1.49 21.23
CA ASN A 130 6.01 -2.33 20.10
C ASN A 130 6.19 -1.63 18.74
N PHE A 131 6.48 -0.32 18.69
CA PHE A 131 6.49 0.42 17.43
C PHE A 131 7.45 -0.19 16.41
N PHE A 132 8.70 -0.41 16.80
CA PHE A 132 9.73 -0.97 15.92
C PHE A 132 9.40 -2.41 15.52
N LEU A 133 8.95 -3.23 16.49
CA LEU A 133 8.56 -4.60 16.21
C LEU A 133 7.41 -4.66 15.19
N SER A 134 6.36 -3.87 15.38
CA SER A 134 5.23 -3.77 14.44
C SER A 134 5.65 -3.30 13.05
N ALA A 135 6.56 -2.32 12.95
CA ALA A 135 7.07 -1.84 11.65
C ALA A 135 7.89 -2.91 10.92
N ILE A 136 8.68 -3.71 11.64
CA ILE A 136 9.44 -4.81 11.04
C ILE A 136 8.51 -5.96 10.64
N LEU A 137 7.54 -6.32 11.48
CA LEU A 137 6.60 -7.41 11.19
C LEU A 137 5.70 -7.12 9.99
N CYS A 138 5.36 -5.86 9.72
CA CYS A 138 4.54 -5.48 8.57
C CYS A 138 5.41 -5.10 7.36
N GLU A 139 5.98 -3.89 7.36
CA GLU A 139 6.70 -3.33 6.21
C GLU A 139 8.06 -4.02 6.00
N GLY A 140 8.75 -4.41 7.06
CA GLY A 140 10.00 -5.17 6.97
C GLY A 140 9.80 -6.55 6.34
N ALA A 141 8.80 -7.31 6.80
CA ALA A 141 8.47 -8.61 6.23
C ALA A 141 8.00 -8.50 4.77
N TRP A 142 7.19 -7.48 4.46
CA TRP A 142 6.79 -7.18 3.08
C TRP A 142 8.01 -6.90 2.19
N LEU A 143 8.93 -6.04 2.64
CA LEU A 143 10.18 -5.74 1.91
C LEU A 143 10.99 -7.02 1.65
N VAL A 144 11.22 -7.84 2.68
CA VAL A 144 11.95 -9.12 2.54
C VAL A 144 11.27 -10.04 1.51
N CYS A 145 9.94 -10.13 1.54
CA CYS A 145 9.17 -10.91 0.58
C CYS A 145 9.39 -10.46 -0.86
N GLU A 146 9.29 -9.15 -1.14
CA GLU A 146 9.46 -8.64 -2.49
C GLU A 146 10.93 -8.68 -2.95
N CYS A 147 11.89 -8.46 -2.07
CA CYS A 147 13.31 -8.66 -2.37
C CYS A 147 13.62 -10.12 -2.71
N ALA A 148 13.09 -11.09 -1.95
CA ALA A 148 13.27 -12.51 -2.24
C ALA A 148 12.73 -12.86 -3.64
N LYS A 149 11.50 -12.42 -3.96
CA LYS A 149 10.92 -12.60 -5.30
C LYS A 149 11.77 -11.93 -6.39
N PHE A 150 12.20 -10.70 -6.18
CA PHE A 150 13.00 -9.96 -7.16
C PHE A 150 14.31 -10.68 -7.49
N CYS A 151 15.00 -11.20 -6.47
CA CYS A 151 16.26 -11.93 -6.63
C CYS A 151 16.08 -13.31 -7.27
N THR A 152 14.92 -13.95 -7.10
CA THR A 152 14.70 -15.32 -7.60
C THR A 152 13.99 -15.38 -8.96
N ILE A 153 13.32 -14.31 -9.41
CA ILE A 153 12.73 -14.26 -10.74
C ILE A 153 13.83 -14.45 -11.80
N LYS A 154 13.67 -15.48 -12.61
CA LYS A 154 14.47 -15.74 -13.81
C LYS A 154 13.50 -15.76 -14.99
N LYS A 155 13.80 -14.99 -16.03
CA LYS A 155 13.19 -15.13 -17.35
C LYS A 155 14.15 -15.89 -18.23
N SER A 156 13.63 -16.88 -18.96
CA SER A 156 14.39 -17.50 -20.04
C SER A 156 14.33 -16.61 -21.29
N HIS A 157 15.30 -16.76 -22.19
CA HIS A 157 15.25 -16.11 -23.50
C HIS A 157 14.01 -16.54 -24.29
N GLN A 158 13.52 -17.76 -24.09
CA GLN A 158 12.31 -18.24 -24.72
C GLN A 158 11.07 -17.47 -24.25
N ASP A 159 10.97 -17.16 -22.95
CA ASP A 159 9.86 -16.37 -22.40
C ASP A 159 9.81 -14.96 -23.00
N GLU A 160 10.98 -14.35 -23.25
CA GLU A 160 11.06 -13.04 -23.90
C GLU A 160 10.65 -13.09 -25.37
N VAL A 161 11.08 -14.13 -26.09
CA VAL A 161 10.69 -14.37 -27.50
C VAL A 161 9.18 -14.58 -27.59
N ASP A 162 8.61 -15.43 -26.74
CA ASP A 162 7.17 -15.72 -26.73
C ASP A 162 6.34 -14.46 -26.40
N GLN A 163 6.84 -13.63 -25.47
CA GLN A 163 6.22 -12.35 -25.12
C GLN A 163 6.25 -11.37 -26.31
N MET A 164 7.37 -11.29 -27.04
CA MET A 164 7.49 -10.45 -28.24
C MET A 164 6.60 -10.94 -29.39
N CYS A 165 6.56 -12.25 -29.64
CA CYS A 165 5.66 -12.85 -30.63
C CYS A 165 4.20 -12.53 -30.30
N THR A 166 3.78 -12.74 -29.05
CA THR A 166 2.42 -12.45 -28.60
C THR A 166 2.05 -10.98 -28.80
N LYS A 167 2.94 -10.04 -28.42
CA LYS A 167 2.70 -8.60 -28.64
C LYS A 167 2.59 -8.26 -30.13
N THR A 168 3.44 -8.85 -30.96
CA THR A 168 3.44 -8.62 -32.41
C THR A 168 2.15 -9.14 -33.04
N THR A 169 1.69 -10.33 -32.65
CA THR A 169 0.40 -10.89 -33.10
C THR A 169 -0.77 -9.99 -32.70
N LEU A 170 -0.82 -9.54 -31.45
CA LEU A 170 -1.89 -8.63 -30.99
C LEU A 170 -1.89 -7.29 -31.74
N TRP A 171 -0.72 -6.78 -32.09
CA TRP A 171 -0.58 -5.58 -32.90
C TRP A 171 -1.06 -5.79 -34.34
N LEU A 172 -0.65 -6.90 -34.98
CA LEU A 172 -1.09 -7.29 -36.33
C LEU A 172 -2.60 -7.51 -36.40
N GLU A 173 -3.20 -8.07 -35.35
CA GLU A 173 -4.65 -8.28 -35.25
C GLU A 173 -5.44 -6.99 -34.94
N GLY A 174 -4.76 -5.84 -34.77
CA GLY A 174 -5.39 -4.58 -34.39
C GLY A 174 -5.99 -4.60 -32.97
N LYS A 175 -5.63 -5.60 -32.15
CA LYS A 175 -6.09 -5.78 -30.77
C LYS A 175 -5.18 -5.11 -29.75
N SER A 176 -4.10 -4.46 -30.19
CA SER A 176 -3.26 -3.64 -29.31
C SER A 176 -4.05 -2.41 -28.85
N SER A 177 -4.40 -2.38 -27.56
CA SER A 177 -5.15 -1.28 -26.97
C SER A 177 -4.23 -0.11 -26.61
N LEU A 178 -3.96 0.79 -27.56
CA LEU A 178 -3.30 2.08 -27.29
C LEU A 178 -4.04 2.88 -26.19
N TYR A 179 -5.34 2.66 -26.05
CA TYR A 179 -6.17 3.26 -25.01
C TYR A 179 -5.73 2.83 -23.60
N LEU A 180 -5.48 1.54 -23.38
CA LEU A 180 -5.12 1.01 -22.07
C LEU A 180 -3.71 1.47 -21.63
N GLU A 181 -2.79 1.59 -22.58
CA GLU A 181 -1.46 2.17 -22.32
C GLU A 181 -1.55 3.62 -21.86
N ASN A 182 -2.37 4.44 -22.53
CA ASN A 182 -2.60 5.83 -22.15
C ASN A 182 -3.21 5.96 -20.76
N VAL A 183 -4.16 5.08 -20.40
CA VAL A 183 -4.75 5.02 -19.06
C VAL A 183 -3.67 4.73 -18.01
N PHE A 184 -2.75 3.80 -18.27
CA PHE A 184 -1.68 3.50 -17.34
C PHE A 184 -0.66 4.63 -17.18
N TYR A 185 -0.31 5.36 -18.26
CA TYR A 185 0.52 6.55 -18.13
C TYR A 185 -0.15 7.64 -17.31
N LEU A 186 -1.44 7.87 -17.53
CA LEU A 186 -2.20 8.85 -16.77
C LEU A 186 -2.26 8.48 -15.29
N ASP A 187 -2.59 7.22 -14.96
CA ASP A 187 -2.61 6.73 -13.58
C ASP A 187 -1.23 6.81 -12.92
N ALA A 188 -0.15 6.52 -13.67
CA ALA A 188 1.22 6.67 -13.18
C ALA A 188 1.55 8.14 -12.85
N ALA A 189 1.24 9.06 -13.76
CA ALA A 189 1.51 10.49 -13.60
C ALA A 189 0.73 11.08 -12.41
N LEU A 190 -0.57 10.77 -12.31
CA LEU A 190 -1.41 11.21 -11.19
C LEU A 190 -0.93 10.63 -9.86
N SER A 191 -0.60 9.35 -9.82
CA SER A 191 -0.08 8.69 -8.61
C SER A 191 1.27 9.27 -8.18
N LEU A 192 2.15 9.58 -9.13
CA LEU A 192 3.44 10.22 -8.85
C LEU A 192 3.27 11.65 -8.32
N LEU A 193 2.36 12.42 -8.92
CA LEU A 193 2.02 13.77 -8.43
C LEU A 193 1.45 13.70 -7.00
N MET A 194 0.57 12.73 -6.73
CA MET A 194 0.06 12.47 -5.38
C MET A 194 1.19 12.12 -4.40
N ALA A 195 2.13 11.25 -4.79
CA ALA A 195 3.27 10.92 -3.95
C ALA A 195 4.14 12.16 -3.63
N PHE A 196 4.51 12.95 -4.64
CA PHE A 196 5.34 14.15 -4.47
C PHE A 196 4.69 15.22 -3.62
N THR A 197 3.40 15.48 -3.82
CA THR A 197 2.65 16.45 -3.01
C THR A 197 2.61 16.03 -1.53
N HIS A 198 2.39 14.74 -1.25
CA HIS A 198 2.37 14.20 0.12
C HIS A 198 3.75 14.23 0.80
N PHE A 199 4.84 14.06 0.03
CA PHE A 199 6.19 14.19 0.58
C PHE A 199 6.60 15.65 0.82
N ALA A 200 6.36 16.52 -0.16
CA ALA A 200 6.80 17.91 -0.12
C ALA A 200 5.97 18.76 0.84
N PHE A 201 4.65 18.54 0.88
CA PHE A 201 3.70 19.44 1.57
C PHE A 201 2.73 18.73 2.53
N PRO A 202 3.15 17.78 3.38
CA PRO A 202 2.24 17.02 4.23
C PRO A 202 1.45 17.92 5.20
N ASN A 203 2.09 18.94 5.79
CA ASN A 203 1.42 19.87 6.68
C ASN A 203 0.35 20.73 5.98
N HIS A 204 0.57 21.11 4.72
CA HIS A 204 -0.42 21.88 3.96
C HIS A 204 -1.61 21.00 3.58
N ILE A 205 -1.35 19.77 3.13
CA ILE A 205 -2.40 18.79 2.83
C ILE A 205 -3.25 18.53 4.07
N LEU A 206 -2.61 18.25 5.22
CA LEU A 206 -3.33 18.00 6.47
C LEU A 206 -4.19 19.19 6.88
N LYS A 207 -3.71 20.44 6.74
CA LYS A 207 -4.50 21.64 7.02
C LYS A 207 -5.67 21.87 6.05
N LEU A 208 -5.57 21.38 4.81
CA LEU A 208 -6.65 21.47 3.83
C LEU A 208 -7.74 20.41 4.07
N VAL A 209 -7.33 19.20 4.50
CA VAL A 209 -8.22 18.05 4.67
C VAL A 209 -8.86 18.02 6.05
N ILE A 210 -8.18 18.55 7.08
CA ILE A 210 -8.59 18.44 8.48
C ILE A 210 -9.07 19.80 8.97
N SER A 211 -10.18 19.80 9.72
CA SER A 211 -10.69 21.00 10.38
C SER A 211 -9.60 21.67 11.24
N PRO A 212 -9.52 23.02 11.24
CA PRO A 212 -8.56 23.77 12.05
C PRO A 212 -8.69 23.53 13.56
N THR A 213 -9.76 22.88 14.00
CA THR A 213 -10.00 22.49 15.40
C THR A 213 -9.09 21.37 15.91
N TYR A 214 -8.50 20.56 15.03
CA TYR A 214 -7.61 19.48 15.44
C TYR A 214 -6.16 19.95 15.52
N THR A 215 -5.50 19.66 16.65
CA THR A 215 -4.06 19.88 16.79
C THR A 215 -3.29 18.80 16.06
N LEU A 216 -2.65 19.16 14.94
CA LEU A 216 -1.78 18.26 14.20
C LEU A 216 -0.52 17.91 15.00
N ASP A 217 -0.10 16.65 14.89
CA ASP A 217 1.09 16.13 15.53
C ASP A 217 2.00 15.40 14.54
N SER A 218 3.15 14.92 15.03
CA SER A 218 4.15 14.24 14.21
C SER A 218 3.65 12.91 13.60
N HIS A 219 2.72 12.21 14.25
CA HIS A 219 2.12 10.97 13.73
C HIS A 219 1.20 11.26 12.55
N HIS A 220 0.42 12.35 12.60
CA HIS A 220 -0.41 12.76 11.46
C HIS A 220 0.45 13.02 10.22
N VAL A 221 1.58 13.72 10.39
CA VAL A 221 2.54 14.00 9.30
C VAL A 221 3.15 12.70 8.75
N MET A 222 3.50 11.75 9.63
CA MET A 222 4.00 10.45 9.21
C MET A 222 2.98 9.70 8.34
N TRP A 223 1.72 9.60 8.78
CA TRP A 223 0.69 8.88 8.02
C TRP A 223 0.35 9.56 6.70
N CYS A 224 0.40 10.90 6.64
CA CYS A 224 0.30 11.63 5.39
C CYS A 224 1.44 11.26 4.42
N ARG A 225 2.68 11.18 4.90
CA ARG A 225 3.82 10.73 4.08
C ARG A 225 3.72 9.26 3.69
N MET A 226 3.21 8.40 4.58
CA MET A 226 2.96 6.98 4.30
C MET A 226 1.99 6.80 3.13
N PHE A 227 0.92 7.59 3.09
CA PHE A 227 0.03 7.63 1.93
C PHE A 227 0.78 7.99 0.63
N GLY A 228 1.71 8.96 0.71
CA GLY A 228 2.62 9.30 -0.38
C GLY A 228 3.50 8.12 -0.81
N CYS A 229 4.08 7.38 0.14
CA CYS A 229 4.84 6.16 -0.13
C CYS A 229 3.99 5.12 -0.88
N LEU A 230 2.79 4.85 -0.38
CA LEU A 230 1.89 3.86 -0.98
C LEU A 230 1.41 4.29 -2.38
N SER A 231 1.30 5.59 -2.64
CA SER A 231 1.02 6.14 -3.97
C SER A 231 2.15 5.89 -4.99
N LEU A 232 3.36 5.56 -4.54
CA LEU A 232 4.43 5.13 -5.45
C LEU A 232 4.19 3.73 -6.03
N ILE A 233 3.43 2.86 -5.37
CA ILE A 233 3.08 1.54 -5.91
C ILE A 233 2.43 1.72 -7.27
N PRO A 234 1.27 2.40 -7.40
CA PRO A 234 0.67 2.57 -8.70
C PRO A 234 1.46 3.47 -9.64
N ALA A 235 2.22 4.44 -9.12
CA ALA A 235 3.09 5.25 -9.98
C ALA A 235 4.06 4.36 -10.78
N LEU A 236 4.72 3.41 -10.13
CA LEU A 236 5.73 2.55 -10.74
C LEU A 236 5.13 1.29 -11.39
N CYS A 237 4.11 0.69 -10.75
CA CYS A 237 3.42 -0.47 -11.27
C CYS A 237 2.66 -0.14 -12.57
N SER A 238 2.04 1.04 -12.70
CA SER A 238 1.32 1.40 -13.93
C SER A 238 2.27 1.63 -15.11
N LEU A 239 3.48 2.18 -14.88
CA LEU A 239 4.52 2.27 -15.91
C LEU A 239 4.98 0.90 -16.42
N SER A 240 4.91 -0.11 -15.55
CA SER A 240 5.28 -1.49 -15.86
C SER A 240 4.10 -2.30 -16.41
N ALA A 241 2.87 -1.95 -16.02
CA ALA A 241 1.65 -2.69 -16.34
C ALA A 241 1.39 -2.74 -17.85
N ARG A 242 1.74 -1.69 -18.61
CA ARG A 242 1.67 -1.69 -20.08
C ARG A 242 2.43 -2.84 -20.75
N HIS A 243 3.42 -3.42 -20.06
CA HIS A 243 4.21 -4.53 -20.58
C HIS A 243 3.68 -5.91 -20.21
N LEU A 244 2.67 -5.97 -19.34
CA LEU A 244 2.03 -7.21 -18.94
C LEU A 244 1.18 -7.81 -20.08
N PRO A 245 0.93 -9.13 -20.05
CA PRO A 245 -0.11 -9.75 -20.87
C PRO A 245 -1.49 -9.09 -20.68
N PRO A 246 -2.36 -9.03 -21.72
CA PRO A 246 -3.64 -8.30 -21.67
C PRO A 246 -4.55 -8.68 -20.50
N HIS A 247 -4.64 -9.97 -20.14
CA HIS A 247 -5.46 -10.41 -19.00
C HIS A 247 -4.95 -9.81 -17.67
N LEU A 248 -3.63 -9.80 -17.44
CA LEU A 248 -3.03 -9.17 -16.26
C LEU A 248 -3.14 -7.64 -16.29
N GLN A 249 -3.20 -7.02 -17.47
CA GLN A 249 -3.47 -5.58 -17.57
C GLN A 249 -4.89 -5.25 -17.11
N ILE A 250 -5.88 -6.07 -17.48
CA ILE A 250 -7.28 -5.90 -17.06
C ILE A 250 -7.40 -6.12 -15.54
N ASP A 251 -6.79 -7.18 -15.01
CA ASP A 251 -6.77 -7.44 -13.56
C ASP A 251 -6.09 -6.29 -12.78
N TYR A 252 -5.01 -5.76 -13.32
CA TYR A 252 -4.35 -4.59 -12.75
C TYR A 252 -5.26 -3.37 -12.78
N LEU A 253 -5.89 -3.06 -13.93
CA LEU A 253 -6.84 -1.96 -14.04
C LEU A 253 -8.00 -2.10 -13.04
N ALA A 254 -8.55 -3.30 -12.89
CA ALA A 254 -9.60 -3.58 -11.90
C ALA A 254 -9.12 -3.32 -10.47
N SER A 255 -7.87 -3.68 -10.15
CA SER A 255 -7.26 -3.34 -8.85
C SER A 255 -7.13 -1.83 -8.63
N ARG A 256 -6.82 -1.07 -9.69
CA ARG A 256 -6.74 0.41 -9.63
C ARG A 256 -8.10 1.04 -9.39
N LEU A 257 -9.13 0.56 -10.10
CA LEU A 257 -10.50 1.00 -9.90
C LEU A 257 -10.98 0.68 -8.48
N LEU A 258 -10.69 -0.52 -7.97
CA LEU A 258 -10.99 -0.89 -6.59
C LEU A 258 -10.33 0.07 -5.60
N MET A 259 -9.05 0.40 -5.78
CA MET A 259 -8.36 1.36 -4.92
C MET A 259 -9.05 2.73 -4.94
N GLN A 260 -9.33 3.27 -6.13
CA GLN A 260 -9.93 4.59 -6.29
C GLN A 260 -11.34 4.66 -5.69
N VAL A 261 -12.16 3.63 -5.91
CA VAL A 261 -13.50 3.52 -5.33
C VAL A 261 -13.44 3.46 -3.81
N LEU A 262 -12.52 2.68 -3.24
CA LEU A 262 -12.34 2.61 -1.79
C LEU A 262 -11.87 3.94 -1.19
N VAL A 263 -10.91 4.62 -1.84
CA VAL A 263 -10.47 5.96 -1.41
C VAL A 263 -11.63 6.95 -1.47
N PHE A 264 -12.38 7.00 -2.57
CA PHE A 264 -13.51 7.91 -2.73
C PHE A 264 -14.62 7.64 -1.71
N PHE A 265 -15.02 6.37 -1.56
CA PHE A 265 -16.02 5.95 -0.58
C PHE A 265 -15.60 6.35 0.84
N TRP A 266 -14.33 6.16 1.18
CA TRP A 266 -13.81 6.51 2.50
C TRP A 266 -13.79 8.03 2.74
N ILE A 267 -13.40 8.82 1.74
CA ILE A 267 -13.49 10.30 1.78
C ILE A 267 -14.95 10.71 1.98
N SER A 268 -15.89 10.14 1.22
CA SER A 268 -17.31 10.49 1.32
C SER A 268 -17.92 10.10 2.67
N MET A 269 -17.57 8.93 3.20
CA MET A 269 -18.00 8.49 4.54
C MET A 269 -17.45 9.40 5.63
N ALA A 270 -16.20 9.81 5.50
CA ALA A 270 -15.59 10.74 6.44
C ALA A 270 -16.20 12.14 6.34
N ALA A 271 -16.42 12.69 5.15
CA ALA A 271 -17.09 13.97 4.97
C ALA A 271 -18.53 13.95 5.51
N GLY A 272 -19.26 12.85 5.29
CA GLY A 272 -20.61 12.63 5.81
C GLY A 272 -20.65 12.47 7.34
N CYS A 273 -19.75 11.68 7.92
CA CYS A 273 -19.61 11.57 9.38
C CYS A 273 -19.14 12.88 10.01
N PHE A 274 -18.23 13.62 9.38
CA PHE A 274 -17.74 14.89 9.89
C PHE A 274 -18.84 15.96 9.91
N GLN A 275 -19.69 16.00 8.87
CA GLN A 275 -20.90 16.85 8.88
C GLN A 275 -21.96 16.37 9.88
N PHE A 276 -22.11 15.06 10.10
CA PHE A 276 -23.08 14.51 11.06
C PHE A 276 -22.65 14.75 12.51
N THR A 277 -21.36 14.60 12.83
CA THR A 277 -20.79 14.93 14.15
C THR A 277 -20.81 16.44 14.41
N LEU A 278 -20.57 17.29 13.40
CA LEU A 278 -20.76 18.74 13.53
C LEU A 278 -22.23 19.13 13.75
N ARG A 279 -23.19 18.44 13.11
CA ARG A 279 -24.64 18.67 13.35
C ARG A 279 -25.11 18.17 14.71
N LEU A 280 -24.52 17.10 15.24
CA LEU A 280 -24.79 16.62 16.60
C LEU A 280 -24.16 17.50 17.68
N LEU A 281 -23.05 18.18 17.36
CA LEU A 281 -22.41 19.15 18.26
C LEU A 281 -22.94 20.59 18.10
N SER A 282 -23.70 20.88 17.05
CA SER A 282 -24.43 22.15 16.85
C SER A 282 -25.91 22.06 17.24
N LEU A 283 -26.35 20.93 17.78
CA LEU A 283 -27.61 20.81 18.51
C LEU A 283 -27.29 21.06 19.98
N ASP A 284 -27.17 22.34 20.31
CA ASP A 284 -27.07 22.83 21.68
C ASP A 284 -28.25 22.30 22.51
N TRP A 285 -27.91 21.69 23.64
CA TRP A 285 -28.65 21.86 24.89
C TRP A 285 -28.12 23.09 25.59
#